data_AF-A0A316LK44-F1
#
_entry.id   AF-A0A316LK44-F1
#
_cell.length_a   1.000
_cell.length_b   1.000
_cell.length_c   1.000
_cell.angle_alpha   90.00
_cell.angle_beta   90.00
_cell.angle_gamma   90.00
#
_symmetry.space_group_name_H-M   'P 1'
#
loop_
_entity.id
_entity.type
_entity.pdbx_description
1 polymer ?
#
loop_
_entity_poly.entity_id
_entity_poly.type
_entity_poly.pdbx_seq_one_letter_code
_entity_poly.pdbx_strand_id
1 'polypeptide(L)'
;MKSFREWKRGHVAEKKGALEELRLAIDYYKGNGLPQSYEQAIAWAKKALEHGETRAKPFLEEMERFYAAVKGDADVAYSIALDYFYGSKNLRKDYEQAQKFAELALENGHKSAGLLLEDIEIELLEEEDGF
;
A
#
# COMPACT_ATOMS: atom_id res chain seq x y z
N MET A 1 -6.34 -36.81 -23.57
CA MET A 1 -6.64 -35.37 -23.72
C MET A 1 -7.47 -34.95 -22.52
N LYS A 2 -7.08 -33.89 -21.81
CA LYS A 2 -7.90 -33.33 -20.72
C LYS A 2 -9.25 -32.85 -21.29
N SER A 3 -10.36 -33.18 -20.66
CA SER A 3 -11.69 -32.76 -21.09
C SER A 3 -11.93 -31.28 -20.76
N PHE A 4 -12.81 -30.61 -21.52
CA PHE A 4 -13.20 -29.22 -21.28
C PHE A 4 -13.65 -28.95 -19.82
N ARG A 5 -14.23 -29.96 -19.15
CA ARG A 5 -14.62 -29.89 -17.73
C ARG A 5 -13.43 -29.86 -16.77
N GLU A 6 -12.38 -30.62 -17.05
CA GLU A 6 -11.15 -30.64 -16.24
C GLU A 6 -10.35 -29.36 -16.42
N TRP A 7 -10.28 -28.84 -17.66
CA TRP A 7 -9.73 -27.52 -17.95
C TRP A 7 -10.47 -26.42 -17.17
N LYS A 8 -11.81 -26.41 -17.23
CA LYS A 8 -12.64 -25.41 -16.52
C LYS A 8 -12.46 -25.48 -15.01
N ARG A 9 -12.36 -26.69 -14.40
CA ARG A 9 -12.11 -26.82 -12.95
C ARG A 9 -10.71 -26.37 -12.55
N GLY A 10 -9.67 -26.77 -13.29
CA GLY A 10 -8.29 -26.33 -13.05
C GLY A 10 -8.17 -24.82 -13.14
N HIS A 11 -8.70 -24.23 -14.20
CA HIS A 11 -8.70 -22.79 -14.42
C HIS A 11 -9.50 -22.01 -13.34
N VAL A 12 -10.61 -22.57 -12.84
CA VAL A 12 -11.35 -21.97 -11.71
C VAL A 12 -10.54 -22.08 -10.40
N ALA A 13 -9.84 -23.19 -10.17
CA ALA A 13 -9.00 -23.36 -8.98
C ALA A 13 -7.77 -22.44 -9.00
N GLU A 14 -7.12 -22.28 -10.16
CA GLU A 14 -6.02 -21.34 -10.38
C GLU A 14 -6.46 -19.89 -10.14
N LYS A 15 -7.58 -19.47 -10.74
CA LYS A 15 -8.16 -18.13 -10.46
C LYS A 15 -8.54 -17.93 -9.00
N LYS A 16 -9.02 -18.96 -8.32
CA LYS A 16 -9.30 -18.89 -6.89
C LYS A 16 -8.01 -18.73 -6.08
N GLY A 17 -6.96 -19.47 -6.43
CA GLY A 17 -5.63 -19.34 -5.81
C GLY A 17 -5.04 -17.94 -5.97
N ALA A 18 -5.08 -17.41 -7.20
CA ALA A 18 -4.55 -16.07 -7.52
C ALA A 18 -5.27 -14.96 -6.73
N LEU A 19 -6.58 -15.10 -6.49
CA LEU A 19 -7.34 -14.16 -5.65
C LEU A 19 -6.94 -14.26 -4.17
N GLU A 20 -6.71 -15.46 -3.64
CA GLU A 20 -6.26 -15.63 -2.25
C GLU A 20 -4.84 -15.09 -2.04
N GLU A 21 -3.95 -15.22 -3.05
CA GLU A 21 -2.62 -14.63 -3.01
C GLU A 21 -2.68 -13.10 -2.94
N LEU A 22 -3.56 -12.46 -3.72
CA LEU A 22 -3.78 -11.02 -3.62
C LEU A 22 -4.36 -10.63 -2.25
N ARG A 23 -5.26 -11.42 -1.66
CA ARG A 23 -5.77 -11.16 -0.31
C ARG A 23 -4.67 -11.25 0.75
N LEU A 24 -3.83 -12.27 0.67
CA LEU A 24 -2.69 -12.41 1.56
C LEU A 24 -1.73 -11.23 1.43
N ALA A 25 -1.49 -10.74 0.22
CA ALA A 25 -0.72 -9.52 -0.02
C ALA A 25 -1.35 -8.30 0.70
N ILE A 26 -2.68 -8.16 0.63
CA ILE A 26 -3.42 -7.09 1.31
C ILE A 26 -3.36 -7.26 2.83
N ASP A 27 -3.40 -8.47 3.36
CA ASP A 27 -3.32 -8.72 4.79
C ASP A 27 -1.93 -8.39 5.35
N TYR A 28 -0.86 -8.67 4.60
CA TYR A 28 0.49 -8.17 4.92
C TYR A 28 0.58 -6.64 4.81
N TYR A 29 -0.13 -6.00 3.88
CA TYR A 29 -0.16 -4.53 3.80
C TYR A 29 -0.89 -3.89 4.98
N LYS A 30 -2.04 -4.46 5.39
CA LYS A 30 -2.89 -3.91 6.45
C LYS A 30 -2.48 -4.34 7.85
N GLY A 31 -1.73 -5.42 7.98
CA GLY A 31 -1.44 -6.05 9.26
C GLY A 31 -2.65 -6.82 9.84
N ASN A 32 -3.52 -7.37 8.99
CA ASN A 32 -4.73 -8.07 9.41
C ASN A 32 -4.43 -9.47 9.95
N GLY A 33 -4.09 -9.56 11.23
CA GLY A 33 -3.68 -10.84 11.86
C GLY A 33 -2.30 -11.34 11.43
N LEU A 34 -1.59 -10.55 10.61
CA LEU A 34 -0.20 -10.72 10.21
C LEU A 34 0.57 -9.43 10.53
N PRO A 35 1.89 -9.46 10.73
CA PRO A 35 2.68 -8.24 10.83
C PRO A 35 2.64 -7.45 9.51
N GLN A 36 2.51 -6.12 9.61
CA GLN A 36 2.59 -5.27 8.41
C GLN A 36 3.97 -5.43 7.73
N SER A 37 3.98 -5.71 6.43
CA SER A 37 5.20 -5.86 5.63
C SER A 37 4.95 -5.58 4.15
N TYR A 38 5.49 -4.46 3.64
CA TYR A 38 5.42 -4.13 2.21
C TYR A 38 6.20 -5.14 1.35
N GLU A 39 7.32 -5.68 1.86
CA GLU A 39 8.12 -6.68 1.15
C GLU A 39 7.33 -7.98 0.92
N GLN A 40 6.65 -8.47 1.95
CA GLN A 40 5.78 -9.65 1.81
C GLN A 40 4.56 -9.34 0.93
N ALA A 41 3.97 -8.15 1.05
CA ALA A 41 2.88 -7.72 0.18
C ALA A 41 3.29 -7.72 -1.31
N ILE A 42 4.49 -7.22 -1.64
CA ILE A 42 5.07 -7.29 -3.00
C ILE A 42 5.22 -8.74 -3.47
N ALA A 43 5.80 -9.61 -2.63
CA ALA A 43 6.06 -11.00 -2.99
C ALA A 43 4.75 -11.75 -3.32
N TRP A 44 3.70 -11.57 -2.52
CA TRP A 44 2.40 -12.20 -2.76
C TRP A 44 1.64 -11.58 -3.93
N ALA A 45 1.73 -10.26 -4.13
CA ALA A 45 1.13 -9.59 -5.28
C ALA A 45 1.77 -10.03 -6.62
N LYS A 46 3.09 -10.27 -6.63
CA LYS A 46 3.81 -10.84 -7.78
C LYS A 46 3.30 -12.25 -8.12
N LYS A 47 3.14 -13.12 -7.13
CA LYS A 47 2.55 -14.46 -7.34
C LYS A 47 1.13 -14.40 -7.89
N ALA A 48 0.29 -13.52 -7.33
CA ALA A 48 -1.06 -13.32 -7.82
C ALA A 48 -1.07 -12.93 -9.31
N LEU A 49 -0.17 -12.04 -9.74
CA LEU A 49 0.01 -11.69 -11.16
C LEU A 49 0.48 -12.86 -12.01
N GLU A 50 1.45 -13.65 -11.54
CA GLU A 50 1.95 -14.84 -12.23
C GLU A 50 0.84 -15.87 -12.45
N HIS A 51 -0.10 -16.00 -11.50
CA HIS A 51 -1.28 -16.86 -11.60
C HIS A 51 -2.49 -16.18 -12.28
N GLY A 52 -2.30 -15.02 -12.89
CA GLY A 52 -3.28 -14.38 -13.77
C GLY A 52 -4.28 -13.44 -13.09
N GLU A 53 -4.09 -13.10 -11.82
CA GLU A 53 -4.88 -12.06 -11.14
C GLU A 53 -4.34 -10.66 -11.49
N THR A 54 -4.73 -10.15 -12.64
CA THR A 54 -4.26 -8.85 -13.16
C THR A 54 -4.64 -7.66 -12.27
N ARG A 55 -5.64 -7.80 -11.39
CA ARG A 55 -5.99 -6.75 -10.40
C ARG A 55 -4.90 -6.54 -9.36
N ALA A 56 -3.96 -7.47 -9.21
CA ALA A 56 -2.82 -7.32 -8.32
C ALA A 56 -1.80 -6.29 -8.83
N LYS A 57 -1.84 -5.90 -10.11
CA LYS A 57 -0.85 -4.99 -10.71
C LYS A 57 -0.83 -3.59 -10.07
N PRO A 58 -1.95 -2.84 -10.01
CA PRO A 58 -1.93 -1.53 -9.36
C PRO A 58 -1.58 -1.62 -7.87
N PHE A 59 -1.97 -2.71 -7.20
CA PHE A 59 -1.59 -2.95 -5.81
C PHE A 59 -0.08 -3.17 -5.66
N LEU A 60 0.52 -3.97 -6.54
CA LEU A 60 1.97 -4.21 -6.56
C LEU A 60 2.74 -2.89 -6.76
N GLU A 61 2.33 -2.07 -7.74
CA GLU A 61 2.98 -0.77 -8.00
C GLU A 61 2.93 0.14 -6.77
N GLU A 62 1.80 0.18 -6.07
CA GLU A 62 1.68 0.94 -4.82
C GLU A 62 2.56 0.35 -3.71
N MET A 63 2.63 -0.98 -3.57
CA MET A 63 3.48 -1.61 -2.54
C MET A 63 4.97 -1.40 -2.80
N GLU A 64 5.41 -1.44 -4.06
CA GLU A 64 6.78 -1.11 -4.45
C GLU A 64 7.11 0.35 -4.13
N ARG A 65 6.16 1.26 -4.30
CA ARG A 65 6.29 2.67 -3.91
C ARG A 65 6.41 2.82 -2.39
N PHE A 66 5.55 2.19 -1.61
CA PHE A 66 5.66 2.16 -0.14
C PHE A 66 7.00 1.58 0.32
N TYR A 67 7.43 0.49 -0.30
CA TYR A 67 8.70 -0.15 0.00
C TYR A 67 9.89 0.78 -0.32
N ALA A 68 9.87 1.50 -1.45
CA ALA A 68 10.91 2.48 -1.77
C ALA A 68 11.03 3.57 -0.70
N ALA A 69 9.89 4.12 -0.23
CA ALA A 69 9.87 5.10 0.85
C ALA A 69 10.52 4.55 2.13
N VAL A 70 10.12 3.37 2.61
CA VAL A 70 10.74 2.77 3.82
C VAL A 70 12.20 2.32 3.62
N LYS A 71 12.67 2.23 2.38
CA LYS A 71 14.08 1.99 2.06
C LYS A 71 14.92 3.28 1.99
N GLY A 72 14.31 4.44 2.26
CA GLY A 72 14.98 5.72 2.38
C GLY A 72 14.81 6.65 1.16
N ASP A 73 13.90 6.34 0.24
CA ASP A 73 13.55 7.27 -0.84
C ASP A 73 12.70 8.41 -0.28
N ALA A 74 13.36 9.52 0.04
CA ALA A 74 12.76 10.67 0.73
C ALA A 74 11.72 11.40 -0.14
N ASP A 75 11.93 11.48 -1.45
CA ASP A 75 10.99 12.12 -2.38
C ASP A 75 9.71 11.29 -2.51
N VAL A 76 9.84 9.97 -2.58
CA VAL A 76 8.69 9.06 -2.61
C VAL A 76 7.94 9.10 -1.28
N ALA A 77 8.64 9.10 -0.14
CA ALA A 77 8.03 9.22 1.18
C ALA A 77 7.23 10.53 1.30
N TYR A 78 7.78 11.67 0.86
CA TYR A 78 7.07 12.95 0.85
C TYR A 78 5.85 12.92 -0.06
N SER A 79 5.97 12.33 -1.24
CA SER A 79 4.84 12.18 -2.16
C SER A 79 3.72 11.29 -1.57
N ILE A 80 4.06 10.25 -0.81
CA ILE A 80 3.07 9.40 -0.11
C ILE A 80 2.38 10.21 1.00
N ALA A 81 3.13 11.01 1.75
CA ALA A 81 2.60 11.87 2.79
C ALA A 81 1.53 12.84 2.24
N LEU A 82 1.82 13.49 1.10
CA LEU A 82 0.85 14.35 0.41
C LEU A 82 -0.39 13.58 -0.07
N ASP A 83 -0.22 12.36 -0.57
CA ASP A 83 -1.35 11.54 -1.01
C ASP A 83 -2.28 11.19 0.17
N TYR A 84 -1.73 10.89 1.36
CA TYR A 84 -2.52 10.71 2.58
C TYR A 84 -3.11 12.01 3.12
N PHE A 85 -2.39 13.13 3.04
CA PHE A 85 -2.86 14.43 3.52
C PHE A 85 -4.08 14.92 2.73
N TYR A 86 -4.06 14.79 1.41
CA TYR A 86 -5.16 15.23 0.54
C TYR A 86 -6.20 14.15 0.24
N GLY A 87 -5.96 12.88 0.60
CA GLY A 87 -6.80 11.76 0.18
C GLY A 87 -6.81 11.58 -1.34
N SER A 88 -5.62 11.49 -1.93
CA SER A 88 -5.36 11.48 -3.36
C SER A 88 -5.06 10.06 -3.89
N LYS A 89 -5.15 9.87 -5.21
CA LYS A 89 -5.00 8.58 -5.91
C LYS A 89 -5.95 7.50 -5.36
N ASN A 90 -5.40 6.50 -4.68
CA ASN A 90 -6.12 5.36 -4.09
C ASN A 90 -6.03 5.37 -2.56
N LEU A 91 -5.54 6.45 -1.96
CA LEU A 91 -5.39 6.61 -0.52
C LEU A 91 -6.51 7.51 0.01
N ARG A 92 -7.14 7.06 1.10
CA ARG A 92 -8.08 7.90 1.84
C ARG A 92 -7.28 8.93 2.63
N LYS A 93 -7.88 10.10 2.84
CA LYS A 93 -7.36 11.09 3.79
C LYS A 93 -7.09 10.43 5.15
N ASP A 94 -5.87 10.56 5.64
CA ASP A 94 -5.38 9.92 6.88
C ASP A 94 -4.16 10.70 7.39
N TYR A 95 -4.39 11.59 8.37
CA TYR A 95 -3.35 12.50 8.87
C TYR A 95 -2.27 11.78 9.68
N GLU A 96 -2.59 10.70 10.38
CA GLU A 96 -1.59 9.88 11.08
C GLU A 96 -0.62 9.22 10.09
N GLN A 97 -1.14 8.66 9.00
CA GLN A 97 -0.26 8.11 7.95
C GLN A 97 0.50 9.21 7.22
N ALA A 98 -0.13 10.35 6.94
CA ALA A 98 0.55 11.51 6.36
C ALA A 98 1.75 11.93 7.23
N GLN A 99 1.56 12.03 8.55
CA GLN A 99 2.59 12.38 9.52
C GLN A 99 3.75 11.40 9.45
N LYS A 100 3.46 10.09 9.56
CA LYS A 100 4.47 9.03 9.54
C LYS A 100 5.36 9.09 8.29
N PHE A 101 4.77 9.29 7.11
CA PHE A 101 5.54 9.38 5.87
C PHE A 101 6.27 10.72 5.72
N ALA A 102 5.72 11.83 6.25
CA ALA A 102 6.40 13.12 6.27
C ALA A 102 7.62 13.11 7.22
N GLU A 103 7.52 12.48 8.38
CA GLU A 103 8.65 12.26 9.30
C GLU A 103 9.75 11.43 8.63
N LEU A 104 9.36 10.31 8.00
CA LEU A 104 10.31 9.46 7.27
C LEU A 104 10.99 10.23 6.13
N ALA A 105 10.24 11.06 5.40
CA ALA A 105 10.79 11.91 4.36
C ALA A 105 11.79 12.93 4.91
N LEU A 106 11.47 13.58 6.03
CA LEU A 106 12.34 14.55 6.69
C LEU A 106 13.62 13.90 7.22
N GLU A 107 13.51 12.74 7.87
CA GLU A 107 14.63 11.94 8.36
C GLU A 107 15.60 11.57 7.23
N ASN A 108 15.06 11.24 6.05
CA ASN A 108 15.85 10.89 4.86
C ASN A 108 16.23 12.12 3.99
N GLY A 109 16.01 13.34 4.48
CA GLY A 109 16.56 14.57 3.92
C GLY A 109 15.62 15.44 3.08
N HIS A 110 14.34 15.09 2.94
CA HIS A 110 13.35 15.90 2.23
C HIS A 110 12.83 17.05 3.10
N LYS A 111 13.54 18.19 3.07
CA LYS A 111 13.30 19.32 3.99
C LYS A 111 11.88 19.91 3.94
N SER A 112 11.22 19.92 2.78
CA SER A 112 9.85 20.47 2.67
C SER A 112 8.82 19.64 3.44
N ALA A 113 9.17 18.42 3.87
CA ALA A 113 8.30 17.62 4.73
C ALA A 113 8.08 18.27 6.10
N GLY A 114 9.00 19.15 6.56
CA GLY A 114 8.81 19.92 7.79
C GLY A 114 7.59 20.85 7.74
N LEU A 115 7.36 21.53 6.61
CA LEU A 115 6.17 22.38 6.43
C LEU A 115 4.88 21.56 6.42
N LEU A 116 4.91 20.39 5.76
CA LEU A 116 3.77 19.49 5.76
C LEU A 116 3.46 18.95 7.16
N LEU A 117 4.47 18.71 8.00
CA LEU A 117 4.27 18.29 9.39
C LEU A 117 3.58 19.38 10.21
N GLU A 118 3.94 20.65 10.02
CA GLU A 118 3.25 21.79 10.65
C GLU A 118 1.76 21.84 10.22
N ASP A 119 1.49 21.67 8.92
CA ASP A 119 0.11 21.62 8.40
C ASP A 119 -0.69 20.43 8.97
N ILE A 120 -0.07 19.25 9.08
CA ILE A 120 -0.69 18.05 9.65
C ILE A 120 -1.03 18.23 11.13
N GLU A 121 -0.12 18.84 11.91
CA GLU A 121 -0.33 19.07 13.34
C GLU A 121 -1.56 19.96 13.58
N ILE A 122 -1.74 21.00 12.77
CA ILE A 122 -2.92 21.87 12.84
C ILE A 122 -4.21 21.07 12.59
N GLU A 123 -4.24 20.27 11.52
CA GLU A 123 -5.43 19.48 11.16
C GLU A 123 -5.79 18.42 12.23
N LEU A 124 -4.78 17.78 12.84
CA LEU A 124 -4.99 16.82 13.93
C LEU A 124 -5.57 17.49 15.18
N LEU A 125 -5.10 18.69 15.53
CA LEU A 125 -5.65 19.47 16.65
C LEU A 125 -7.10 19.89 16.40
N GLU A 126 -7.44 20.29 15.17
CA GLU A 126 -8.81 20.67 14.82
C GLU A 126 -9.79 19.47 14.86
N GLU A 127 -9.34 18.26 14.53
CA GLU A 127 -10.16 17.04 14.66
C GLU A 127 -10.43 16.67 16.14
N GLU A 128 -9.52 16.99 17.07
CA GLU A 128 -9.69 16.74 18.50
C GLU A 128 -10.67 17.72 19.17
N ASP A 129 -10.75 18.96 18.70
CA ASP A 129 -11.61 20.02 19.27
C ASP A 129 -13.06 20.01 18.73
N GLY A 130 -13.35 19.19 17.70
CA GLY A 130 -14.67 19.04 17.10
C GLY A 130 -15.63 18.16 17.90
N PHE A 131 -16.24 18.70 18.97
CA PHE A 131 -17.35 18.08 19.72
C PHE A 131 -18.73 18.23 19.05
#